data_AF-A0AAF0KXI4-F1
#
_entry.id   AF-A0AAF0KXI4-F1
#
_cell.length_a   1.000
_cell.length_b   1.000
_cell.length_c   1.000
_cell.angle_alpha   90.00
_cell.angle_beta   90.00
_cell.angle_gamma   90.00
#
_symmetry.space_group_name_H-M   'P 1'
#
loop_
_entity.id
_entity.type
_entity.pdbx_description
1 polymer ?
#
loop_
_entity_poly.entity_id
_entity_poly.type
_entity_poly.pdbx_seq_one_letter_code
_entity_poly.pdbx_strand_id
1 'polypeptide(L)' 'MANTQYLFWVMAGALTLLFIVIAAFVGLSKGTRPGVITFAVLFILMLAGALYIHH' A
#
# COMPACT_ATOMS: atom_id res chain seq x y z
N MET A 1 -7.04 -20.71 -15.70
CA MET A 1 -6.22 -20.26 -14.56
C MET A 1 -6.05 -18.76 -14.71
N ALA A 2 -6.46 -17.95 -13.74
CA ALA A 2 -6.16 -16.52 -13.79
C ALA A 2 -4.64 -16.35 -13.88
N ASN A 3 -4.17 -15.47 -14.76
CA ASN A 3 -2.75 -15.24 -14.91
C ASN A 3 -2.21 -14.75 -13.56
N THR A 4 -1.28 -15.50 -12.96
CA THR A 4 -0.68 -15.17 -11.65
C THR A 4 -0.14 -13.74 -11.64
N GLN A 5 0.38 -13.27 -12.78
CA GLN A 5 0.80 -11.89 -12.97
C GLN A 5 -0.37 -10.89 -12.88
N TYR A 6 -1.51 -11.21 -13.47
CA TYR A 6 -2.72 -10.38 -13.37
C TYR A 6 -3.22 -10.29 -11.92
N LEU A 7 -3.29 -11.42 -11.22
CA LEU A 7 -3.71 -11.46 -9.80
C LEU A 7 -2.77 -10.63 -8.90
N PHE A 8 -1.46 -10.66 -9.17
CA PHE A 8 -0.49 -9.84 -8.44
C PHE A 8 -0.78 -8.34 -8.58
N TRP A 9 -1.03 -7.86 -9.81
CA TRP A 9 -1.36 -6.45 -10.06
C TRP A 9 -2.69 -6.03 -9.42
N VAL A 10 -3.70 -6.91 -9.43
CA VAL A 10 -4.98 -6.66 -8.74
C VAL A 10 -4.77 -6.53 -7.23
N MET A 11 -3.99 -7.43 -6.63
CA MET A 11 -3.69 -7.39 -5.20
C MET A 11 -2.89 -6.14 -4.81
N ALA A 12 -1.87 -5.78 -5.60
CA ALA A 12 -1.08 -4.56 -5.41
C ALA A 12 -1.95 -3.29 -5.50
N GLY A 13 -2.89 -3.25 -6.45
CA GLY A 13 -3.85 -2.15 -6.59
C GLY A 13 -4.79 -2.04 -5.39
N ALA A 14 -5.35 -3.15 -4.93
CA ALA A 14 -6.22 -3.19 -3.76
C ALA A 14 -5.51 -2.73 -2.47
N LEU A 15 -4.28 -3.19 -2.24
CA LEU A 15 -3.45 -2.76 -1.11
C LEU A 15 -3.14 -1.26 -1.16
N THR A 16 -2.83 -0.73 -2.34
CA THR A 16 -2.58 0.70 -2.51
C THR A 16 -3.80 1.53 -2.13
N LEU A 17 -5.00 1.13 -2.56
CA LEU A 17 -6.25 1.81 -2.18
C LEU A 17 -6.49 1.74 -0.66
N LEU A 18 -6.26 0.58 -0.05
CA LEU A 18 -6.36 0.41 1.40
C LEU A 18 -5.41 1.38 2.14
N PHE A 19 -4.16 1.50 1.69
CA PHE A 19 -3.19 2.39 2.31
C PHE A 19 -3.58 3.86 2.18
N ILE A 20 -4.13 4.27 1.03
CA ILE A 20 -4.65 5.63 0.82
C ILE A 20 -5.77 5.91 1.83
N VAL A 21 -6.70 4.97 2.00
CA VAL A 21 -7.82 5.12 2.95
C VAL A 21 -7.30 5.24 4.39
N ILE A 22 -6.38 4.36 4.80
CA ILE A 22 -5.77 4.39 6.14
C ILE A 22 -5.04 5.72 6.35
N ALA A 23 -4.22 6.15 5.39
CA ALA A 23 -3.47 7.39 5.46
C ALA A 23 -4.39 8.61 5.53
N ALA A 24 -5.50 8.62 4.80
CA ALA A 24 -6.50 9.68 4.86
C ALA A 24 -7.15 9.74 6.25
N PHE A 25 -7.56 8.61 6.82
CA PHE A 25 -8.11 8.57 8.20
C PHE A 25 -7.08 9.02 9.24
N VAL A 26 -5.81 8.62 9.11
CA VAL A 26 -4.74 9.10 9.99
C VAL A 26 -4.51 10.60 9.82
N GLY A 27 -4.55 11.09 8.58
CA GLY A 27 -4.45 12.51 8.24
C GLY A 27 -5.56 13.35 8.87
N LEU A 28 -6.79 12.86 8.84
CA LEU A 28 -7.95 13.46 9.49
C LEU A 28 -7.84 13.45 11.02
N SER A 29 -7.34 12.37 11.61
CA SER A 29 -7.28 12.21 13.07
C SER A 29 -6.10 12.93 13.73
N LYS A 30 -4.94 12.96 13.08
CA LYS A 30 -3.66 13.40 13.68
C LYS A 30 -2.98 14.55 12.92
N GLY A 31 -3.58 15.02 11.83
CA GLY A 31 -3.06 16.06 10.95
C GLY A 31 -2.35 15.51 9.70
N THR A 32 -2.14 16.39 8.72
CA THR A 32 -1.67 16.01 7.38
C THR A 32 -0.31 15.31 7.39
N ARG A 33 0.66 15.77 8.19
CA ARG A 33 2.00 15.19 8.28
C ARG A 33 1.99 13.70 8.67
N PRO A 34 1.37 13.29 9.79
CA PRO A 34 1.32 11.87 10.15
C PRO A 34 0.55 11.01 9.14
N GLY A 35 -0.49 11.52 8.47
CA GLY A 35 -1.17 10.80 7.39
C GLY A 35 -0.24 10.47 6.21
N VAL A 36 0.54 11.46 5.76
CA VAL A 36 1.54 11.27 4.68
C VAL A 36 2.63 10.29 5.11
N ILE A 37 3.11 10.37 6.36
CA ILE A 37 4.12 9.45 6.89
C ILE A 37 3.57 8.02 6.92
N THR A 38 2.33 7.82 7.39
CA THR A 38 1.68 6.50 7.40
C THR A 38 1.57 5.92 5.98
N PHE A 39 1.16 6.73 4.99
CA PHE A 39 1.14 6.27 3.60
C PHE A 39 2.53 5.82 3.13
N ALA A 40 3.55 6.66 3.32
CA ALA A 40 4.90 6.37 2.87
C ALA A 40 5.45 5.08 3.49
N VAL A 41 5.24 4.86 4.79
CA VAL A 41 5.69 3.65 5.48
C VAL A 41 5.00 2.40 4.93
N LEU A 42 3.67 2.43 4.80
CA LEU A 42 2.90 1.29 4.28
C LEU A 42 3.29 0.97 2.83
N PHE A 43 3.50 2.00 2.01
CA PHE A 43 3.91 1.85 0.63
C PHE A 43 5.31 1.25 0.49
N ILE A 44 6.28 1.73 1.29
CA ILE A 44 7.64 1.18 1.32
C ILE A 44 7.64 -0.28 1.77
N LEU A 45 6.86 -0.64 2.80
CA LEU A 45 6.73 -2.02 3.25
C LEU A 45 6.18 -2.94 2.15
N MET A 46 5.17 -2.48 1.41
CA MET A 46 4.64 -3.22 0.27
C MET A 46 5.68 -3.41 -0.83
N LEU A 47 6.43 -2.37 -1.19
CA LEU A 47 7.51 -2.47 -2.18
C LEU A 47 8.60 -3.45 -1.74
N ALA A 48 9.02 -3.38 -0.46
CA ALA A 48 10.00 -4.30 0.09
C ALA A 48 9.51 -5.75 0.05
N GLY A 49 8.24 -6.01 0.43
CA GLY A 49 7.64 -7.33 0.34
C GLY A 49 7.52 -7.84 -1.09
N ALA A 50 7.12 -6.97 -2.03
CA ALA A 50 7.04 -7.31 -3.44
C ALA A 50 8.40 -7.68 -4.03
N LEU A 51 9.46 -6.92 -3.71
CA LEU A 51 10.82 -7.20 -4.16
C LEU A 51 11.38 -8.49 -3.55
N TYR A 52 11.08 -8.76 -2.27
CA TYR A 52 11.50 -9.98 -1.61
C TYR A 52 10.83 -11.23 -2.22
N ILE A 53 9.53 -11.16 -2.52
CA ILE A 53 8.78 -12.29 -3.12
C ILE A 53 9.19 -12.53 -4.58
N HIS A 54 9.66 -11.50 -5.28
CA HIS A 54 10.13 -11.60 -6.66
C HIS A 54 11.55 -12.17 -6.78
N HIS A 55 12.26 -12.37 -5.66
CA HIS A 55 13.62 -12.90 -5.64
C HIS A 55 13.65 -14.41 -5.43
#